data_AF-A0A531MEQ7-F1
#
_entry.id   AF-A0A531MEQ7-F1
#
_cell.length_a   1.000
_cell.length_b   1.000
_cell.length_c   1.000
_cell.angle_alpha   90.00
_cell.angle_beta   90.00
_cell.angle_gamma   90.00
#
_symmetry.space_group_name_H-M   'P 1'
#
loop_
_entity.id
_entity.type
_entity.pdbx_description
1 polymer ?
#
loop_
_entity_poly.entity_id
_entity_poly.type
_entity_poly.pdbx_seq_one_letter_code
_entity_poly.pdbx_strand_id
1 'polypeptide(L)'
;AALAEQKLAGRTDAGRLGRVAAMILATATHELPRSDDEDFASDAALMLDMDLAILGAAPETFDAYERAVRQEYHWVEEPMWRAGRGAVLKSFLARPHIFHTDEFRQRFEPQARRNLARSLQALEA
;
A
#
# COMPACT_ATOMS: atom_id res chain seq x y z
N ALA A 1 -2.16 13.53 -6.52
CA ALA A 1 -1.10 14.46 -6.93
C ALA A 1 -1.60 15.91 -7.11
N ALA A 2 -2.61 16.17 -7.96
CA ALA A 2 -3.07 17.53 -8.29
C ALA A 2 -3.32 18.46 -7.08
N LEU A 3 -3.95 17.97 -6.01
CA LEU A 3 -4.15 18.77 -4.81
C LEU A 3 -2.83 19.13 -4.10
N ALA A 4 -1.86 18.21 -4.06
CA ALA A 4 -0.54 18.47 -3.49
C ALA A 4 0.23 19.48 -4.35
N GLU A 5 0.17 19.35 -5.68
CA GLU A 5 0.75 20.31 -6.63
C GLU A 5 0.21 21.72 -6.40
N GLN A 6 -1.11 21.86 -6.29
CA GLN A 6 -1.75 23.14 -6.00
C GLN A 6 -1.31 23.71 -4.63
N LYS A 7 -1.28 22.88 -3.59
CA LYS A 7 -0.98 23.33 -2.21
C LYS A 7 0.49 23.68 -1.99
N LEU A 8 1.40 23.00 -2.70
CA LEU A 8 2.85 23.15 -2.56
C LEU A 8 3.46 24.07 -3.62
N ALA A 9 2.69 24.52 -4.62
CA ALA A 9 3.14 25.52 -5.59
C ALA A 9 3.72 26.76 -4.88
N GLY A 10 4.93 27.15 -5.30
CA GLY A 10 5.67 28.28 -4.72
C GLY A 10 6.27 28.04 -3.33
N ARG A 11 6.12 26.84 -2.75
CA ARG A 11 6.71 26.45 -1.44
C ARG A 11 7.93 25.55 -1.58
N THR A 12 8.18 25.02 -2.78
CA THR A 12 9.31 24.15 -3.11
C THR A 12 9.67 24.30 -4.59
N ASP A 13 10.84 23.82 -4.99
CA ASP A 13 11.24 23.77 -6.40
C ASP A 13 10.43 22.72 -7.20
N ALA A 14 10.41 22.90 -8.52
CA ALA A 14 9.64 22.05 -9.43
C ALA A 14 10.09 20.58 -9.45
N GLY A 15 11.39 20.32 -9.26
CA GLY A 15 11.94 18.96 -9.23
C GLY A 15 11.41 18.19 -8.02
N ARG A 16 11.51 18.80 -6.83
CA ARG A 16 10.96 18.21 -5.60
C ARG A 16 9.44 18.05 -5.68
N LEU A 17 8.72 19.02 -6.25
CA LEU A 17 7.27 18.90 -6.43
C LEU A 17 6.90 17.71 -7.33
N GLY A 18 7.63 17.51 -8.43
CA GLY A 18 7.47 16.37 -9.32
C GLY A 18 7.70 15.04 -8.61
N ARG A 19 8.75 14.93 -7.78
CA ARG A 19 9.02 13.73 -6.97
C ARG A 19 7.88 13.44 -5.99
N VAL A 20 7.37 14.45 -5.29
CA VAL A 20 6.22 14.31 -4.37
C VAL A 20 4.98 13.83 -5.12
N ALA A 21 4.66 14.45 -6.26
CA ALA A 21 3.53 14.04 -7.08
C ALA A 21 3.66 12.59 -7.56
N ALA A 22 4.85 12.18 -8.01
CA ALA A 22 5.13 10.83 -8.46
C ALA A 22 4.97 9.79 -7.33
N MET A 23 5.48 10.06 -6.12
CA MET A 23 5.27 9.16 -4.96
C MET A 23 3.79 9.05 -4.58
N ILE A 24 3.03 10.16 -4.60
CA ILE A 24 1.58 10.11 -4.34
C ILE A 24 0.86 9.26 -5.38
N LEU A 25 1.25 9.32 -6.65
CA LEU A 25 0.64 8.48 -7.68
C LEU A 25 1.03 7.02 -7.52
N ALA A 26 2.26 6.74 -7.07
CA ALA A 26 2.75 5.39 -6.84
C ALA A 26 1.94 4.63 -5.78
N THR A 27 1.29 5.30 -4.82
CA THR A 27 0.45 4.62 -3.81
C THR A 27 -0.81 3.99 -4.40
N ALA A 28 -1.17 4.29 -5.65
CA ALA A 28 -2.32 3.67 -6.31
C ALA A 28 -2.03 2.22 -6.72
N THR A 29 -0.78 1.91 -7.06
CA THR A 29 -0.35 0.57 -7.50
C THR A 29 0.65 -0.07 -6.54
N HIS A 30 1.27 0.72 -5.66
CA HIS A 30 2.39 0.33 -4.80
C HIS A 30 3.57 -0.24 -5.59
N GLU A 31 3.77 0.25 -6.80
CA GLU A 31 4.92 -0.07 -7.65
C GLU A 31 5.90 1.10 -7.65
N LEU A 32 7.20 0.79 -7.69
CA LEU A 32 8.21 1.82 -7.76
C LEU A 32 8.12 2.59 -9.08
N PRO A 33 8.10 3.93 -9.04
CA PRO A 33 8.26 4.74 -10.24
C PRO A 33 9.60 4.42 -10.92
N ARG A 34 9.58 4.34 -12.26
CA ARG A 34 10.83 4.23 -13.03
C ARG A 34 11.59 5.54 -12.97
N SER A 35 12.85 5.48 -12.52
CA SER A 35 13.75 6.63 -12.48
C SER A 35 15.20 6.14 -12.41
N ASP A 36 16.12 6.90 -13.02
CA ASP A 36 17.57 6.69 -12.88
C ASP A 36 18.16 7.45 -11.68
N ASP A 37 17.30 8.17 -10.95
CA ASP A 37 17.62 8.93 -9.75
C ASP A 37 17.53 8.03 -8.51
N GLU A 38 18.68 7.54 -8.04
CA GLU A 38 18.77 6.58 -6.95
C GLU A 38 18.18 7.11 -5.63
N ASP A 39 18.39 8.40 -5.32
CA ASP A 39 17.84 9.02 -4.11
C ASP A 39 16.31 9.03 -4.15
N PHE A 40 15.74 9.42 -5.29
CA PHE A 40 14.29 9.39 -5.48
C PHE A 40 13.72 7.96 -5.42
N ALA A 41 14.40 6.99 -6.02
CA ALA A 41 13.98 5.60 -5.99
C ALA A 41 13.98 5.04 -4.55
N SER A 42 15.00 5.40 -3.75
CA SER A 42 15.10 5.04 -2.34
C SER A 42 13.99 5.66 -1.49
N ASP A 43 13.75 6.96 -1.64
CA ASP A 43 12.65 7.66 -0.96
C ASP A 43 11.29 7.06 -1.31
N ALA A 44 11.04 6.75 -2.59
CA ALA A 44 9.79 6.15 -3.04
C ALA A 44 9.60 4.73 -2.47
N ALA A 45 10.67 3.92 -2.39
CA ALA A 45 10.61 2.59 -1.79
C ALA A 45 10.19 2.66 -0.32
N LEU A 46 10.82 3.53 0.46
CA LEU A 46 10.49 3.72 1.87
C LEU A 46 9.07 4.26 2.06
N MET A 47 8.65 5.21 1.22
CA MET A 47 7.30 5.78 1.28
C MET A 47 6.22 4.73 1.06
N LEU A 48 6.37 3.89 0.03
CA LEU A 48 5.43 2.80 -0.26
C LEU A 48 5.45 1.71 0.82
N ASP A 49 6.63 1.41 1.37
CA ASP A 49 6.76 0.45 2.46
C ASP A 49 6.06 0.92 3.75
N MET A 50 6.17 2.22 4.06
CA MET A 50 5.45 2.83 5.18
C MET A 50 3.93 2.79 4.98
N ASP A 51 3.45 3.04 3.76
CA ASP A 51 2.01 2.94 3.43
C ASP A 51 1.49 1.50 3.62
N LEU A 52 2.29 0.50 3.23
CA LEU A 52 1.94 -0.92 3.35
C LEU A 52 2.23 -1.54 4.73
N ALA A 53 2.84 -0.80 5.66
CA ALA A 53 3.30 -1.33 6.96
C ALA A 53 2.16 -1.96 7.78
N ILE A 54 0.93 -1.47 7.62
CA ILE A 54 -0.26 -2.01 8.29
C ILE A 54 -0.48 -3.50 7.98
N LEU A 55 -0.08 -3.97 6.79
CA LEU A 55 -0.22 -5.37 6.42
C LEU A 55 0.58 -6.28 7.34
N GLY A 56 1.78 -5.85 7.74
CA GLY A 56 2.67 -6.58 8.64
C GLY A 56 2.45 -6.31 10.14
N ALA A 57 1.39 -5.60 10.52
CA ALA A 57 1.09 -5.33 11.92
C ALA A 57 0.71 -6.61 12.69
N ALA A 58 0.65 -6.50 14.02
CA ALA A 58 0.11 -7.56 14.87
C ALA A 58 -1.29 -7.98 14.41
N PRO A 59 -1.67 -9.27 14.51
CA PRO A 59 -2.93 -9.79 13.98
C PRO A 59 -4.16 -8.99 14.41
N GLU A 60 -4.22 -8.56 15.67
CA GLU A 60 -5.34 -7.83 16.24
C GLU A 60 -5.49 -6.43 15.62
N THR A 61 -4.35 -5.76 15.36
CA THR A 61 -4.30 -4.47 14.69
C THR A 61 -4.72 -4.59 13.23
N PHE A 62 -4.21 -5.61 12.53
CA PHE A 62 -4.62 -5.89 11.16
C PHE A 62 -6.12 -6.23 11.05
N ASP A 63 -6.66 -6.99 12.00
CA ASP A 63 -8.10 -7.32 12.03
C ASP A 63 -8.98 -6.09 12.28
N ALA A 64 -8.52 -5.17 13.13
CA ALA A 64 -9.18 -3.89 13.32
C ALA A 64 -9.18 -3.06 12.03
N TYR A 65 -8.04 -3.04 11.32
CA TYR A 65 -7.94 -2.44 10.01
C TYR A 65 -8.92 -3.08 9.00
N GLU A 66 -8.96 -4.41 8.86
CA GLU A 66 -9.89 -5.09 7.95
C GLU A 66 -11.35 -4.74 8.23
N ARG A 67 -11.74 -4.67 9.50
CA ARG A 67 -13.10 -4.26 9.90
C ARG A 67 -13.38 -2.81 9.51
N ALA A 68 -12.43 -1.90 9.68
CA ALA A 68 -12.57 -0.50 9.28
C ALA A 68 -12.73 -0.38 7.76
N VAL A 69 -11.93 -1.11 6.97
CA VAL A 69 -12.10 -1.15 5.51
C VAL A 69 -13.49 -1.69 5.14
N ARG A 70 -13.97 -2.78 5.79
CA ARG A 70 -15.33 -3.30 5.53
C ARG A 70 -16.41 -2.24 5.81
N GLN A 71 -16.24 -1.41 6.84
CA GLN A 71 -17.17 -0.33 7.19
C GLN A 71 -17.15 0.83 6.19
N GLU A 72 -15.98 1.21 5.69
CA GLU A 72 -15.84 2.23 4.64
C GLU A 72 -16.62 1.84 3.37
N TYR A 73 -16.60 0.55 3.03
CA TYR A 73 -17.33 -0.02 1.89
C TYR A 73 -18.65 -0.71 2.30
N HIS A 74 -19.28 -0.32 3.42
CA HIS A 74 -20.55 -0.93 3.87
C HIS A 74 -21.67 -0.88 2.81
N TRP A 75 -21.62 0.10 1.92
CA TRP A 75 -22.57 0.31 0.83
C TRP A 75 -22.37 -0.64 -0.37
N VAL A 76 -21.24 -1.37 -0.42
CA VAL A 76 -20.99 -2.39 -1.46
C VAL A 76 -21.65 -3.71 -1.05
N GLU A 77 -22.41 -4.29 -1.96
CA GLU A 77 -23.05 -5.60 -1.76
C GLU A 77 -22.02 -6.70 -1.45
N GLU A 78 -22.38 -7.60 -0.53
CA GLU A 78 -21.44 -8.58 0.03
C GLU A 78 -20.71 -9.43 -1.02
N PRO A 79 -21.35 -9.96 -2.09
CA PRO A 79 -20.64 -10.72 -3.11
C PRO A 79 -19.60 -9.89 -3.87
N MET A 80 -19.93 -8.64 -4.19
CA MET A 80 -19.02 -7.71 -4.89
C MET A 80 -17.87 -7.30 -3.98
N TRP A 81 -18.14 -7.02 -2.71
CA TRP A 81 -17.13 -6.71 -1.71
C TRP A 81 -16.12 -7.85 -1.56
N ARG A 82 -16.60 -9.08 -1.35
CA ARG A 82 -15.73 -10.26 -1.18
C ARG A 82 -14.86 -10.50 -2.40
N ALA A 83 -15.43 -10.39 -3.61
CA ALA A 83 -14.68 -10.51 -4.85
C ALA A 83 -13.61 -9.43 -5.00
N GLY A 84 -13.96 -8.16 -4.77
CA GLY A 84 -13.05 -7.02 -4.88
C GLY A 84 -11.92 -7.06 -3.85
N ARG A 85 -12.27 -7.26 -2.56
CA ARG A 85 -11.28 -7.37 -1.48
C ARG A 85 -10.38 -8.58 -1.69
N GLY A 86 -10.96 -9.74 -2.03
CA GLY A 86 -10.20 -10.94 -2.35
C GLY A 86 -9.20 -10.74 -3.49
N ALA A 87 -9.57 -10.01 -4.55
CA ALA A 87 -8.66 -9.67 -5.65
C ALA A 87 -7.47 -8.81 -5.19
N VAL A 88 -7.71 -7.83 -4.31
CA VAL A 88 -6.63 -7.00 -3.71
C VAL A 88 -5.68 -7.86 -2.88
N LEU A 89 -6.20 -8.73 -2.01
CA LEU A 89 -5.35 -9.59 -1.17
C LEU A 89 -4.52 -10.57 -2.03
N LYS A 90 -5.13 -11.16 -3.06
CA LYS A 90 -4.45 -12.05 -4.02
C LYS A 90 -3.35 -11.32 -4.79
N SER A 91 -3.58 -10.08 -5.22
CA SER A 91 -2.57 -9.32 -5.98
C SER A 91 -1.32 -9.04 -5.14
N PHE A 92 -1.46 -8.72 -3.85
CA PHE A 92 -0.30 -8.58 -2.95
C PHE A 92 0.39 -9.92 -2.68
N LEU A 93 -0.35 -10.99 -2.43
CA LEU A 93 0.22 -12.32 -2.17
C LEU A 93 1.00 -12.87 -3.38
N ALA A 94 0.59 -12.52 -4.60
CA ALA A 94 1.25 -12.92 -5.84
C ALA A 94 2.60 -12.22 -6.08
N ARG A 95 2.91 -11.12 -5.35
CA ARG A 95 4.19 -10.44 -5.50
C ARG A 95 5.33 -11.29 -4.92
N PRO A 96 6.53 -11.30 -5.54
CA PRO A 96 7.72 -11.92 -4.95
C PRO A 96 8.03 -11.34 -3.57
N HIS A 97 7.90 -10.01 -3.44
CA HIS A 97 8.01 -9.27 -2.19
C HIS A 97 6.87 -8.26 -2.08
N ILE A 98 6.29 -8.15 -0.88
CA ILE A 98 5.24 -7.14 -0.61
C ILE A 98 5.91 -5.77 -0.40
N PHE A 99 7.06 -5.79 0.29
CA PHE A 99 7.85 -4.60 0.61
C PHE A 99 9.04 -4.47 -0.34
N HIS A 100 9.45 -3.23 -0.61
CA HIS A 100 10.53 -2.88 -1.53
C HIS A 100 11.90 -2.95 -0.86
N THR A 101 12.02 -2.49 0.38
CA THR A 101 13.29 -2.44 1.12
C THR A 101 13.54 -3.71 1.94
N ASP A 102 14.80 -4.10 2.06
CA ASP A 102 15.17 -5.31 2.82
C ASP A 102 14.82 -5.20 4.31
N GLU A 103 14.90 -4.00 4.89
CA GLU A 103 14.49 -3.76 6.28
C GLU A 103 13.01 -4.11 6.49
N PHE A 104 12.11 -3.60 5.64
CA PHE A 104 10.69 -3.87 5.77
C PHE A 104 10.34 -5.31 5.42
N ARG A 105 11.03 -5.92 4.43
CA ARG A 105 10.87 -7.35 4.12
C ARG A 105 11.15 -8.22 5.33
N GLN A 106 12.29 -8.01 5.99
CA GLN A 106 12.68 -8.80 7.15
C GLN A 106 11.74 -8.56 8.34
N ARG A 107 11.34 -7.31 8.56
CA ARG A 107 10.54 -6.92 9.72
C ARG A 107 9.06 -7.26 9.60
N PHE A 108 8.46 -7.10 8.43
CA PHE A 108 7.00 -7.10 8.25
C PHE A 108 6.48 -8.20 7.32
N GLU A 109 7.25 -8.64 6.32
CA GLU A 109 6.73 -9.53 5.28
C GLU A 109 6.21 -10.88 5.80
N PRO A 110 6.88 -11.57 6.74
CA PRO A 110 6.36 -12.84 7.27
C PRO A 110 4.99 -12.68 7.92
N GLN A 111 4.78 -11.59 8.66
CA GLN A 111 3.49 -11.31 9.30
C GLN A 111 2.46 -10.84 8.27
N ALA A 112 2.85 -10.01 7.30
CA ALA A 112 1.98 -9.55 6.23
C ALA A 112 1.39 -10.70 5.43
N ARG A 113 2.21 -11.68 5.03
CA ARG A 113 1.72 -12.85 4.29
C ARG A 113 0.73 -13.68 5.11
N ARG A 114 0.96 -13.86 6.41
CA ARG A 114 0.02 -14.57 7.32
C ARG A 114 -1.31 -13.82 7.45
N ASN A 115 -1.25 -12.51 7.64
CA ASN A 115 -2.43 -11.65 7.76
C ASN A 115 -3.28 -11.67 6.49
N LEU A 116 -2.65 -11.43 5.33
CA LEU A 116 -3.33 -11.43 4.03
C LEU A 116 -3.94 -12.80 3.71
N ALA A 117 -3.21 -13.90 3.93
CA ALA A 117 -3.72 -15.25 3.67
C ALA A 117 -4.91 -15.61 4.57
N ARG A 118 -4.86 -15.24 5.86
CA ARG A 118 -5.97 -15.46 6.80
C ARG A 118 -7.21 -14.64 6.43
N SER A 119 -7.04 -13.37 6.07
CA SER A 119 -8.16 -12.55 5.59
C SER A 119 -8.75 -13.13 4.31
N LEU A 120 -7.90 -13.53 3.35
CA LEU A 120 -8.37 -14.14 2.11
C LEU A 120 -9.18 -15.42 2.36
N GLN A 121 -8.70 -16.31 3.24
CA GLN A 121 -9.42 -17.53 3.61
C GLN A 121 -10.80 -17.22 4.20
N ALA A 122 -10.91 -16.18 5.04
CA ALA A 122 -12.19 -15.77 5.62
C ALA A 122 -13.18 -15.19 4.59
N LEU A 123 -12.68 -14.65 3.48
CA LEU A 123 -13.49 -14.18 2.35
C LEU A 123 -13.87 -15.30 1.35
N GLU A 124 -13.28 -16.49 1.48
CA GLU A 124 -13.59 -17.64 0.63
C GLU A 124 -14.41 -18.73 1.35
N ALA A 125 -14.44 -18.70 2.69
CA ALA A 125 -15.30 -19.53 3.54
C ALA A 125 -16.76 -19.08 3.53
#